data_AF-A0A2P8WLD0-F1
#
_entry.id   AF-A0A2P8WLD0-F1
#
_cell.length_a   1.000
_cell.length_b   1.000
_cell.length_c   1.000
_cell.angle_alpha   90.00
_cell.angle_beta   90.00
_cell.angle_gamma   90.00
#
_symmetry.space_group_name_H-M   'P 1'
#
loop_
_entity.id
_entity.type
_entity.pdbx_description
1 polymer ?
#
loop_
_entity_poly.entity_id
_entity_poly.type
_entity_poly.pdbx_seq_one_letter_code
_entity_poly.pdbx_strand_id
1 'polypeptide(L)'
;MSTHLGVPEYLVEKLADPFDVFSLMHALRGLGKLVEEYNEELFSQYEDVAPKYRDVGLEQGLEAMSIVIGAGFVAAQSILTSTFSCVKGLTELEVIRSAGGAGLPKVKKELFQVAAYDRSGVPDISGVNALANYFKHASEWPYDWNALIKPLEVETVRIVSKLGLRPGHPDNMFIGAYTLSFGGRDGLFKLAERVQEWREGVEREVRRRLIEAGLLS
;
A
#
# COMPACT_ATOMS: atom_id res chain seq x y z
N MET A 1 -6.53 -44.48 -12.69
CA MET A 1 -7.12 -43.17 -13.00
C MET A 1 -6.50 -42.16 -12.03
N SER A 2 -5.50 -41.41 -12.47
CA SER A 2 -4.94 -40.33 -11.67
C SER A 2 -5.92 -39.16 -11.76
N THR A 3 -6.75 -38.97 -10.73
CA THR A 3 -7.45 -37.71 -10.54
C THR A 3 -6.38 -36.66 -10.31
N HIS A 4 -6.02 -35.92 -11.37
CA HIS A 4 -5.25 -34.68 -11.21
C HIS A 4 -6.08 -33.75 -10.33
N LEU A 5 -5.80 -33.77 -9.02
CA LEU A 5 -6.29 -32.77 -8.09
C LEU A 5 -5.54 -31.47 -8.42
N GLY A 6 -6.02 -30.76 -9.43
CA GLY A 6 -5.59 -29.40 -9.73
C GLY A 6 -5.88 -28.47 -8.55
N VAL A 7 -5.35 -27.25 -8.62
CA VAL A 7 -5.65 -26.23 -7.62
C VAL A 7 -7.13 -25.85 -7.75
N PRO A 8 -7.93 -25.92 -6.67
CA PRO A 8 -9.31 -25.49 -6.72
C PRO A 8 -9.44 -24.02 -7.13
N GLU A 9 -10.24 -23.73 -8.17
CA GLU A 9 -10.35 -22.38 -8.76
C GLU A 9 -10.78 -21.32 -7.74
N TYR A 10 -11.68 -21.68 -6.82
CA TYR A 10 -12.18 -20.77 -5.78
C TYR A 10 -11.06 -20.22 -4.87
N LEU A 11 -9.93 -20.93 -4.72
CA LEU A 11 -8.79 -20.44 -3.96
C LEU A 11 -8.04 -19.33 -4.70
N VAL A 12 -8.06 -19.35 -6.03
CA VAL A 12 -7.49 -18.31 -6.88
C VAL A 12 -8.44 -17.14 -6.98
N GLU A 13 -9.75 -17.38 -7.15
CA GLU A 13 -10.79 -16.33 -7.20
C GLU A 13 -10.81 -15.48 -5.93
N LYS A 14 -10.59 -16.09 -4.77
CA LYS A 14 -10.49 -15.38 -3.47
C LYS A 14 -9.41 -14.29 -3.46
N LEU A 15 -8.38 -14.37 -4.33
CA LEU A 15 -7.35 -13.34 -4.41
C LEU A 15 -7.89 -11.98 -4.87
N ALA A 16 -8.98 -11.96 -5.63
CA ALA A 16 -9.58 -10.75 -6.19
C ALA A 16 -11.03 -10.54 -5.74
N ASP A 17 -11.47 -11.19 -4.65
CA ASP A 17 -12.82 -11.03 -4.14
C ASP A 17 -13.10 -9.53 -3.84
N PRO A 18 -14.06 -8.90 -4.55
CA PRO A 18 -14.34 -7.47 -4.39
C PRO A 18 -14.88 -7.13 -3.00
N PHE A 19 -15.47 -8.09 -2.28
CA PHE A 19 -16.00 -7.86 -0.94
C PHE A 19 -14.91 -7.64 0.10
N ASP A 20 -13.69 -8.14 -0.13
CA ASP A 20 -12.55 -7.91 0.75
C ASP A 20 -12.09 -6.43 0.74
N VAL A 21 -12.29 -5.72 -0.38
CA VAL A 21 -11.87 -4.31 -0.53
C VAL A 21 -13.05 -3.35 -0.40
N PHE A 22 -14.29 -3.83 -0.52
CA PHE A 22 -15.49 -3.01 -0.36
C PHE A 22 -15.50 -2.21 0.96
N SER A 23 -15.18 -2.86 2.07
CA SER A 23 -15.06 -2.19 3.38
C SER A 23 -13.93 -1.15 3.40
N LEU A 24 -12.81 -1.43 2.73
CA LEU A 24 -11.71 -0.48 2.58
C LEU A 24 -12.15 0.74 1.76
N MET A 25 -12.81 0.54 0.61
CA MET A 25 -13.30 1.62 -0.23
C MET A 25 -14.26 2.55 0.53
N HIS A 26 -15.18 1.96 1.31
CA HIS A 26 -16.10 2.75 2.13
C HIS A 26 -15.37 3.55 3.23
N ALA A 27 -14.43 2.92 3.94
CA ALA A 27 -13.64 3.58 4.97
C ALA A 27 -12.78 4.71 4.37
N LEU A 28 -12.03 4.43 3.29
CA LEU A 28 -11.15 5.41 2.67
C LEU A 28 -11.90 6.54 1.99
N ARG A 29 -13.11 6.31 1.49
CA ARG A 29 -14.00 7.39 1.02
C ARG A 29 -14.40 8.33 2.17
N GLY A 30 -14.73 7.78 3.33
CA GLY A 30 -15.05 8.58 4.52
C GLY A 30 -13.85 9.40 5.01
N LEU A 31 -12.68 8.75 5.10
CA LEU A 31 -11.43 9.43 5.48
C LEU A 31 -11.02 10.50 4.45
N GLY A 32 -11.19 10.23 3.15
CA GLY A 32 -10.91 11.20 2.09
C GLY A 32 -11.74 12.47 2.24
N LYS A 33 -13.05 12.33 2.50
CA LYS A 33 -13.92 13.48 2.78
C LYS A 33 -13.48 14.28 3.99
N LEU A 34 -13.05 13.63 5.06
CA LEU A 34 -12.51 14.33 6.23
C LEU A 34 -11.24 15.11 5.86
N VAL A 35 -10.31 14.52 5.11
CA VAL A 35 -9.12 15.24 4.65
C VAL A 35 -9.51 16.46 3.82
N GLU A 36 -10.50 16.36 2.94
CA GLU A 36 -11.01 17.49 2.16
C GLU A 36 -11.57 18.61 3.03
N GLU A 37 -12.52 18.28 3.91
CA GLU A 37 -13.20 19.24 4.79
C GLU A 37 -12.18 19.99 5.66
N TYR A 38 -11.25 19.25 6.27
CA TYR A 38 -10.17 19.85 7.06
C TYR A 38 -9.22 20.69 6.21
N ASN A 39 -8.88 20.25 5.00
CA ASN A 39 -7.97 20.99 4.12
C ASN A 39 -8.60 22.32 3.66
N GLU A 40 -9.87 22.32 3.29
CA GLU A 40 -10.59 23.56 2.90
C GLU A 40 -10.71 24.53 4.08
N GLU A 41 -11.11 24.04 5.26
CA GLU A 41 -11.23 24.88 6.46
C GLU A 41 -9.88 25.45 6.88
N LEU A 42 -8.84 24.61 6.93
CA LEU A 42 -7.50 25.00 7.37
C LEU A 42 -6.88 26.01 6.39
N PHE A 43 -6.87 25.74 5.09
CA PHE A 43 -6.23 26.67 4.15
C PHE A 43 -6.99 27.99 4.01
N SER A 44 -8.31 28.01 4.16
CA SER A 44 -9.10 29.27 4.16
C SER A 44 -8.70 30.23 5.29
N GLN A 45 -8.22 29.70 6.42
CA GLN A 45 -7.80 30.50 7.58
C GLN A 45 -6.40 31.09 7.43
N TYR A 46 -5.57 30.54 6.53
CA TYR A 46 -4.15 30.88 6.41
C TYR A 46 -3.70 31.25 4.98
N GLU A 47 -4.64 31.51 4.06
CA GLU A 47 -4.38 31.75 2.63
C GLU A 47 -3.33 32.85 2.38
N ASP A 48 -3.30 33.88 3.22
CA ASP A 48 -2.36 35.03 3.12
C ASP A 48 -1.25 35.02 4.20
N VAL A 49 -1.10 33.94 4.98
CA VAL A 49 -0.17 33.90 6.11
C VAL A 49 1.16 33.29 5.69
N ALA A 50 2.23 34.10 5.72
CA ALA A 50 3.57 33.60 5.38
C ALA A 50 3.99 32.46 6.33
N PRO A 51 4.76 31.45 5.85
CA PRO A 51 5.07 30.24 6.62
C PRO A 51 5.61 30.45 8.04
N LYS A 52 6.37 31.54 8.26
CA LYS A 52 6.94 31.92 9.56
C LYS A 52 5.93 32.51 10.57
N TYR A 53 4.72 32.81 10.13
CA TYR A 53 3.62 33.35 10.96
C TYR A 53 2.49 32.33 11.14
N ARG A 54 2.70 31.10 10.65
CA ARG A 54 1.80 29.98 10.91
C ARG A 54 1.85 29.68 12.41
N ASP A 55 0.69 29.59 13.03
CA ASP A 55 0.59 29.31 14.46
C ASP A 55 0.55 27.79 14.72
N VAL A 56 0.47 27.44 16.00
CA VAL A 56 0.36 26.04 16.47
C VAL A 56 -0.88 25.36 15.90
N GLY A 57 -1.95 26.11 15.60
CA GLY A 57 -3.20 25.56 15.05
C GLY A 57 -3.03 25.01 13.64
N LEU A 58 -2.25 25.68 12.79
CA LEU A 58 -1.94 25.15 11.46
C LEU A 58 -1.06 23.90 11.52
N GLU A 59 -0.05 23.86 12.39
CA GLU A 59 0.78 22.67 12.57
C GLU A 59 -0.05 21.45 13.05
N GLN A 60 -0.95 21.67 14.02
CA GLN A 60 -1.88 20.64 14.49
C GLN A 60 -2.84 20.17 13.39
N GLY A 61 -3.32 21.08 12.53
CA GLY A 61 -4.18 20.72 11.40
C GLY A 61 -3.46 19.85 10.36
N LEU A 62 -2.21 20.18 10.02
CA LEU A 62 -1.36 19.39 9.12
C LEU A 62 -1.04 18.01 9.70
N GLU A 63 -0.79 17.93 11.01
CA GLU A 63 -0.59 16.67 11.72
C GLU A 63 -1.85 15.81 11.69
N ALA A 64 -3.03 16.39 12.00
CA ALA A 64 -4.30 15.68 11.96
C ALA A 64 -4.60 15.08 10.58
N MET A 65 -4.39 15.83 9.50
CA MET A 65 -4.55 15.29 8.16
C MET A 65 -3.52 14.21 7.83
N SER A 66 -2.27 14.37 8.28
CA SER A 66 -1.24 13.34 8.12
C SER A 66 -1.60 12.04 8.83
N ILE A 67 -2.27 12.11 9.98
CA ILE A 67 -2.83 10.95 10.70
C ILE A 67 -3.89 10.25 9.84
N VAL A 68 -4.82 11.01 9.26
CA VAL A 68 -5.89 10.43 8.43
C VAL A 68 -5.33 9.77 7.18
N ILE A 69 -4.39 10.42 6.49
CA ILE A 69 -3.70 9.86 5.32
C ILE A 69 -2.95 8.59 5.72
N GLY A 70 -2.17 8.65 6.81
CA GLY A 70 -1.43 7.51 7.35
C GLY A 70 -2.31 6.31 7.67
N ALA A 71 -3.44 6.54 8.33
CA ALA A 71 -4.43 5.51 8.61
C ALA A 71 -4.96 4.86 7.32
N GLY A 72 -5.17 5.65 6.27
CA GLY A 72 -5.57 5.14 4.96
C GLY A 72 -4.55 4.18 4.33
N PHE A 73 -3.26 4.53 4.38
CA PHE A 73 -2.17 3.66 3.93
C PHE A 73 -2.04 2.39 4.79
N VAL A 74 -2.23 2.47 6.10
CA VAL A 74 -2.25 1.29 6.99
C VAL A 74 -3.42 0.36 6.66
N ALA A 75 -4.61 0.91 6.41
CA ALA A 75 -5.75 0.13 6.00
C ALA A 75 -5.50 -0.57 4.65
N ALA A 76 -4.94 0.12 3.67
CA ALA A 76 -4.53 -0.47 2.40
C ALA A 76 -3.47 -1.59 2.59
N GLN A 77 -2.48 -1.38 3.46
CA GLN A 77 -1.44 -2.37 3.76
C GLN A 77 -2.03 -3.68 4.34
N SER A 78 -3.14 -3.62 5.07
CA SER A 78 -3.81 -4.82 5.59
C SER A 78 -4.28 -5.73 4.46
N ILE A 79 -4.82 -5.16 3.39
CA ILE A 79 -5.27 -5.87 2.19
C ILE A 79 -4.07 -6.43 1.41
N LEU A 80 -2.99 -5.66 1.26
CA LEU A 80 -1.75 -6.16 0.64
C LEU A 80 -1.20 -7.38 1.40
N THR A 81 -1.24 -7.33 2.73
CA THR A 81 -0.77 -8.42 3.59
C THR A 81 -1.68 -9.65 3.51
N SER A 82 -3.00 -9.45 3.50
CA SER A 82 -3.98 -10.53 3.31
C SER A 82 -3.78 -11.23 1.95
N THR A 83 -3.61 -10.46 0.89
CA THR A 83 -3.33 -10.96 -0.47
C THR A 83 -2.04 -11.79 -0.49
N PHE A 84 -0.97 -11.28 0.13
CA PHE A 84 0.27 -12.03 0.27
C PHE A 84 0.09 -13.35 1.03
N SER A 85 -0.65 -13.34 2.14
CA SER A 85 -0.93 -14.56 2.90
C SER A 85 -1.70 -15.60 2.09
N CYS A 86 -2.65 -15.16 1.25
CA CYS A 86 -3.38 -16.06 0.35
C CYS A 86 -2.46 -16.67 -0.70
N VAL A 87 -1.64 -15.87 -1.38
CA VAL A 87 -0.66 -16.38 -2.37
C VAL A 87 0.34 -17.32 -1.70
N LYS A 88 0.85 -16.97 -0.52
CA LYS A 88 1.75 -17.83 0.25
C LYS A 88 1.07 -19.16 0.60
N GLY A 89 -0.18 -19.14 1.04
CA GLY A 89 -0.96 -20.35 1.31
C GLY A 89 -1.09 -21.25 0.08
N LEU A 90 -1.29 -20.68 -1.12
CA LEU A 90 -1.23 -21.45 -2.37
C LEU A 90 0.12 -22.15 -2.54
N THR A 91 1.24 -21.43 -2.32
CA THR A 91 2.58 -22.03 -2.47
C THR A 91 2.87 -23.20 -1.51
N GLU A 92 2.11 -23.32 -0.43
CA GLU A 92 2.24 -24.38 0.56
C GLU A 92 1.46 -25.67 0.17
N LEU A 93 0.53 -25.59 -0.80
CA LEU A 93 -0.21 -26.74 -1.31
C LEU A 93 0.73 -27.77 -1.94
N GLU A 94 0.54 -29.05 -1.60
CA GLU A 94 1.41 -30.15 -2.05
C GLU A 94 1.47 -30.25 -3.57
N VAL A 95 0.35 -30.05 -4.26
CA VAL A 95 0.29 -30.06 -5.74
C VAL A 95 1.17 -28.96 -6.35
N ILE A 96 1.19 -27.76 -5.76
CA ILE A 96 2.02 -26.64 -6.23
C ILE A 96 3.48 -26.90 -5.89
N ARG A 97 3.78 -27.37 -4.68
CA ARG A 97 5.14 -27.72 -4.26
C ARG A 97 5.77 -28.80 -5.15
N SER A 98 4.99 -29.83 -5.49
CA SER A 98 5.42 -30.92 -6.37
C SER A 98 5.70 -30.44 -7.79
N ALA A 99 5.01 -29.39 -8.24
CA ALA A 99 5.26 -28.70 -9.52
C ALA A 99 6.36 -27.62 -9.43
N GLY A 100 7.26 -27.70 -8.45
CA GLY A 100 8.37 -26.73 -8.30
C GLY A 100 7.92 -25.33 -7.87
N GLY A 101 6.71 -25.18 -7.32
CA GLY A 101 6.15 -23.91 -6.87
C GLY A 101 5.41 -23.11 -7.94
N ALA A 102 5.29 -23.64 -9.17
CA ALA A 102 4.60 -23.01 -10.31
C ALA A 102 5.05 -21.54 -10.58
N GLY A 103 6.30 -21.20 -10.23
CA GLY A 103 6.82 -19.84 -10.36
C GLY A 103 6.08 -18.78 -9.52
N LEU A 104 5.24 -19.14 -8.55
CA LEU A 104 4.49 -18.17 -7.75
C LEU A 104 5.42 -17.32 -6.85
N PRO A 105 5.08 -16.04 -6.57
CA PRO A 105 5.86 -15.19 -5.68
C PRO A 105 5.99 -15.78 -4.27
N LYS A 106 7.20 -15.84 -3.73
CA LYS A 106 7.49 -16.44 -2.41
C LYS A 106 7.68 -15.40 -1.31
N VAL A 107 8.04 -14.18 -1.69
CA VAL A 107 8.28 -13.07 -0.75
C VAL A 107 7.46 -11.84 -1.15
N LYS A 108 7.12 -10.99 -0.16
CA LYS A 108 6.33 -9.77 -0.38
C LYS A 108 6.89 -8.89 -1.50
N LYS A 109 8.22 -8.76 -1.56
CA LYS A 109 8.91 -7.97 -2.57
C LYS A 109 8.62 -8.44 -4.00
N GLU A 110 8.53 -9.74 -4.24
CA GLU A 110 8.20 -10.27 -5.56
C GLU A 110 6.73 -10.02 -5.90
N LEU A 111 5.84 -10.26 -4.93
CA LEU A 111 4.40 -10.08 -5.13
C LEU A 111 4.03 -8.61 -5.41
N PHE A 112 4.64 -7.67 -4.67
CA PHE A 112 4.35 -6.24 -4.80
C PHE A 112 4.87 -5.63 -6.12
N GLN A 113 5.57 -6.41 -6.96
CA GLN A 113 5.96 -6.01 -8.31
C GLN A 113 4.94 -6.46 -9.37
N VAL A 114 4.11 -7.45 -9.05
CA VAL A 114 3.09 -7.96 -9.97
C VAL A 114 2.06 -6.86 -10.20
N ALA A 115 1.82 -6.51 -11.47
CA ALA A 115 0.85 -5.48 -11.87
C ALA A 115 1.01 -4.13 -11.13
N ALA A 116 2.24 -3.80 -10.70
CA ALA A 116 2.57 -2.54 -10.07
C ALA A 116 2.90 -1.47 -11.12
N TYR A 117 2.55 -0.22 -10.84
CA TYR A 117 2.96 0.91 -11.68
C TYR A 117 4.20 1.55 -11.10
N ASP A 118 5.16 1.92 -11.96
CA ASP A 118 6.30 2.71 -11.50
C ASP A 118 5.87 4.16 -11.24
N ARG A 119 6.13 4.64 -10.02
CA ARG A 119 5.90 6.01 -9.58
C ARG A 119 7.22 6.56 -9.06
N SER A 120 7.89 7.35 -9.89
CA SER A 120 9.19 7.95 -9.55
C SER A 120 10.28 6.92 -9.20
N GLY A 121 10.34 5.81 -9.94
CA GLY A 121 11.32 4.74 -9.68
C GLY A 121 11.00 3.90 -8.43
N VAL A 122 9.74 3.93 -7.98
CA VAL A 122 9.18 3.11 -6.90
C VAL A 122 7.90 2.46 -7.43
N PRO A 123 7.78 1.12 -7.39
CA PRO A 123 6.51 0.44 -7.63
C PRO A 123 5.47 0.91 -6.61
N ASP A 124 4.34 1.39 -7.08
CA ASP A 124 3.29 2.03 -6.27
C ASP A 124 2.86 1.19 -5.06
N ILE A 125 2.66 -0.12 -5.23
CA ILE A 125 2.30 -1.04 -4.12
C ILE A 125 3.41 -1.15 -3.07
N SER A 126 4.67 -1.14 -3.51
CA SER A 126 5.81 -1.08 -2.58
C SER A 126 5.84 0.26 -1.85
N GLY A 127 5.49 1.35 -2.54
CA GLY A 127 5.33 2.68 -1.96
C GLY A 127 4.21 2.74 -0.91
N VAL A 128 3.04 2.17 -1.20
CA VAL A 128 1.91 2.07 -0.27
C VAL A 128 2.33 1.37 1.02
N ASN A 129 2.98 0.21 0.90
CA ASN A 129 3.49 -0.53 2.05
C ASN A 129 4.56 0.26 2.82
N ALA A 130 5.44 0.98 2.13
CA ALA A 130 6.49 1.78 2.76
C ALA A 130 5.92 2.99 3.52
N LEU A 131 4.95 3.71 2.96
CA LEU A 131 4.28 4.83 3.64
C LEU A 131 3.50 4.36 4.88
N ALA A 132 2.83 3.21 4.80
CA ALA A 132 2.19 2.60 5.96
C ALA A 132 3.20 2.26 7.07
N ASN A 133 4.35 1.69 6.71
CA ASN A 133 5.41 1.39 7.68
C ASN A 133 6.05 2.64 8.26
N TYR A 134 6.31 3.66 7.43
CA TYR A 134 6.79 4.96 7.89
C TYR A 134 5.82 5.54 8.93
N PHE A 135 4.52 5.63 8.60
CA PHE A 135 3.53 6.21 9.51
C PHE A 135 3.48 5.52 10.88
N LYS A 136 3.57 4.19 10.92
CA LYS A 136 3.51 3.42 12.17
C LYS A 136 4.76 3.53 13.04
N HIS A 137 5.94 3.75 12.45
CA HIS A 137 7.21 3.53 13.12
C HIS A 137 8.14 4.75 13.14
N ALA A 138 7.88 5.77 12.32
CA ALA A 138 8.79 6.92 12.18
C ALA A 138 9.02 7.69 13.49
N SER A 139 8.06 7.68 14.41
CA SER A 139 8.21 8.30 15.74
C SER A 139 9.26 7.62 16.61
N GLU A 140 9.62 6.36 16.31
CA GLU A 140 10.64 5.59 17.02
C GLU A 140 12.02 5.71 16.37
N TRP A 141 12.11 6.34 15.19
CA TRP A 141 13.34 6.41 14.41
C TRP A 141 14.21 7.59 14.86
N PRO A 142 15.55 7.45 14.76
CA PRO A 142 16.44 8.58 14.95
C PRO A 142 16.16 9.66 13.90
N TYR A 143 16.43 10.92 14.26
CA TYR A 143 16.33 12.03 13.31
C TYR A 143 17.29 11.86 12.13
N ASP A 144 18.50 11.33 12.37
CA ASP A 144 19.38 10.89 11.29
C ASP A 144 19.02 9.47 10.85
N TRP A 145 18.31 9.34 9.73
CA TRP A 145 17.93 8.04 9.18
C TRP A 145 19.13 7.15 8.80
N ASN A 146 20.34 7.72 8.62
CA ASN A 146 21.53 6.90 8.39
C ASN A 146 21.96 6.09 9.62
N ALA A 147 21.46 6.44 10.81
CA ALA A 147 21.69 5.68 12.04
C ALA A 147 20.78 4.45 12.18
N LEU A 148 19.85 4.23 11.25
CA LEU A 148 19.00 3.04 11.26
C LEU A 148 19.81 1.78 10.93
N ILE A 149 19.67 0.75 11.77
CA ILE A 149 20.38 -0.52 11.62
C ILE A 149 19.46 -1.69 11.27
N LYS A 150 18.15 -1.59 11.54
CA LYS A 150 17.23 -2.70 11.26
C LYS A 150 16.95 -2.75 9.75
N PRO A 151 17.15 -3.90 9.07
CA PRO A 151 17.01 -3.98 7.62
C PRO A 151 15.67 -3.51 7.07
N LEU A 152 14.57 -3.76 7.78
CA LEU A 152 13.22 -3.35 7.38
C LEU A 152 13.02 -1.83 7.47
N GLU A 153 13.60 -1.18 8.48
CA GLU A 153 13.54 0.28 8.65
C GLU A 153 14.39 0.96 7.57
N VAL A 154 15.61 0.45 7.33
CA VAL A 154 16.51 0.92 6.26
C VAL A 154 15.85 0.81 4.88
N GLU A 155 15.21 -0.33 4.58
CA GLU A 155 14.51 -0.51 3.31
C GLU A 155 13.30 0.42 3.18
N THR A 156 12.54 0.62 4.27
CA THR A 156 11.41 1.54 4.29
C THR A 156 11.88 2.96 4.02
N VAL A 157 12.92 3.44 4.73
CA VAL A 157 13.56 4.73 4.49
C VAL A 157 14.03 4.86 3.05
N ARG A 158 14.71 3.85 2.49
CA ARG A 158 15.19 3.88 1.11
C ARG A 158 14.05 4.12 0.12
N ILE A 159 12.89 3.51 0.34
CA ILE A 159 11.71 3.69 -0.51
C ILE A 159 11.09 5.07 -0.29
N VAL A 160 10.81 5.47 0.97
CA VAL A 160 10.12 6.73 1.22
C VAL A 160 10.97 7.97 0.89
N SER A 161 12.28 7.88 1.00
CA SER A 161 13.21 8.93 0.53
C SER A 161 13.09 9.14 -0.98
N LYS A 162 12.89 8.07 -1.77
CA LYS A 162 12.61 8.21 -3.22
C LYS A 162 11.25 8.85 -3.49
N LEU A 163 10.30 8.70 -2.58
CA LEU A 163 9.00 9.37 -2.64
C LEU A 163 9.07 10.84 -2.19
N GLY A 164 10.24 11.31 -1.75
CA GLY A 164 10.50 12.69 -1.36
C GLY A 164 10.42 12.97 0.15
N LEU A 165 10.18 11.95 0.99
CA LEU A 165 10.14 12.13 2.44
C LEU A 165 11.53 12.46 3.00
N ARG A 166 11.55 13.26 4.06
CA ARG A 166 12.78 13.73 4.73
C ARG A 166 12.64 13.62 6.25
N PRO A 167 13.72 13.36 7.00
CA PRO A 167 13.61 13.30 8.46
C PRO A 167 13.07 14.61 9.05
N GLY A 168 12.13 14.49 9.99
CA GLY A 168 11.55 15.63 10.71
C GLY A 168 10.63 16.55 9.90
N HIS A 169 10.32 16.24 8.63
CA HIS A 169 9.45 17.08 7.83
C HIS A 169 7.97 16.79 8.14
N PRO A 170 7.17 17.79 8.56
CA PRO A 170 5.78 17.57 9.00
C PRO A 170 4.88 17.06 7.88
N ASP A 171 5.09 17.51 6.64
CA ASP A 171 4.25 17.14 5.49
C ASP A 171 4.62 15.81 4.82
N ASN A 172 5.43 14.97 5.46
CA ASN A 172 5.95 13.74 4.85
C ASN A 172 4.85 12.82 4.29
N MET A 173 3.73 12.67 5.01
CA MET A 173 2.63 11.83 4.55
C MET A 173 1.94 12.41 3.32
N PHE A 174 1.77 13.73 3.25
CA PHE A 174 1.26 14.41 2.07
C PHE A 174 2.18 14.24 0.88
N ILE A 175 3.47 14.53 1.04
CA ILE A 175 4.47 14.38 -0.02
C ILE A 175 4.44 12.96 -0.58
N GLY A 176 4.45 11.95 0.28
CA GLY A 176 4.36 10.54 -0.13
C GLY A 176 3.08 10.22 -0.89
N ALA A 177 1.93 10.66 -0.38
CA ALA A 177 0.64 10.44 -1.02
C ALA A 177 0.58 11.10 -2.41
N TYR A 178 1.01 12.36 -2.53
CA TYR A 178 1.07 13.08 -3.81
C TYR A 178 2.01 12.41 -4.80
N THR A 179 3.21 12.00 -4.39
CA THR A 179 4.15 11.30 -5.27
C THR A 179 3.58 10.00 -5.82
N LEU A 180 2.78 9.27 -5.03
CA LEU A 180 2.08 8.07 -5.47
C LEU A 180 0.77 8.34 -6.23
N SER A 181 0.43 9.60 -6.49
CA SER A 181 -0.84 10.02 -7.13
C SER A 181 -2.10 9.74 -6.30
N PHE A 182 -1.93 9.58 -4.97
CA PHE A 182 -3.00 9.43 -3.98
C PHE A 182 -3.14 10.68 -3.10
N GLY A 183 -2.56 11.79 -3.51
CA GLY A 183 -2.76 13.10 -2.88
C GLY A 183 -4.00 13.81 -3.41
N GLY A 184 -4.46 14.81 -2.67
CA GLY A 184 -5.60 15.64 -3.02
C GLY A 184 -6.96 14.99 -2.74
N ARG A 185 -8.00 15.62 -3.29
CA ARG A 185 -9.43 15.39 -3.01
C ARG A 185 -9.81 13.91 -2.90
N ASP A 186 -9.76 13.19 -4.02
CA ASP A 186 -10.14 11.78 -4.07
C ASP A 186 -8.99 10.80 -3.74
N GLY A 187 -7.91 11.28 -3.12
CA GLY A 187 -6.65 10.55 -3.01
C GLY A 187 -6.76 9.19 -2.33
N LEU A 188 -7.42 9.14 -1.16
CA LEU A 188 -7.63 7.89 -0.42
C LEU A 188 -8.64 6.96 -1.10
N PHE A 189 -9.62 7.51 -1.80
CA PHE A 189 -10.54 6.68 -2.59
C PHE A 189 -9.81 6.00 -3.75
N LYS A 190 -8.97 6.75 -4.49
CA LYS A 190 -8.09 6.22 -5.54
C LYS A 190 -7.10 5.18 -5.02
N LEU A 191 -6.63 5.32 -3.77
CA LEU A 191 -5.81 4.29 -3.14
C LEU A 191 -6.57 2.96 -3.02
N ALA A 192 -7.84 2.98 -2.58
CA ALA A 192 -8.64 1.75 -2.48
C ALA A 192 -8.88 1.11 -3.86
N GLU A 193 -9.28 1.92 -4.86
CA GLU A 193 -9.46 1.46 -6.24
C GLU A 193 -8.19 0.82 -6.77
N ARG A 194 -7.04 1.49 -6.57
CA ARG A 194 -5.76 0.99 -7.04
C ARG A 194 -5.34 -0.32 -6.37
N VAL A 195 -5.62 -0.49 -5.08
CA VAL A 195 -5.37 -1.76 -4.37
C VAL A 195 -6.24 -2.88 -4.93
N GLN A 196 -7.51 -2.61 -5.24
CA GLN A 196 -8.38 -3.59 -5.89
C GLN A 196 -7.86 -3.97 -7.29
N GLU A 197 -7.55 -2.99 -8.13
CA GLU A 197 -6.96 -3.23 -9.46
C GLU A 197 -5.68 -4.08 -9.40
N TRP A 198 -4.84 -3.82 -8.40
CA TRP A 198 -3.64 -4.60 -8.17
C TRP A 198 -3.95 -6.05 -7.79
N ARG A 199 -4.91 -6.29 -6.89
CA ARG A 199 -5.33 -7.64 -6.51
C ARG A 199 -5.86 -8.45 -7.69
N GLU A 200 -6.67 -7.82 -8.53
CA GLU A 200 -7.13 -8.42 -9.78
C GLU A 200 -5.96 -8.73 -10.72
N GLY A 201 -4.96 -7.84 -10.79
CA GLY A 201 -3.71 -8.11 -11.51
C GLY A 201 -2.92 -9.29 -10.95
N VAL A 202 -2.86 -9.43 -9.64
CA VAL A 202 -2.24 -10.58 -8.94
C VAL A 202 -3.00 -11.87 -9.24
N GLU A 203 -4.33 -11.86 -9.15
CA GLU A 203 -5.17 -13.01 -9.46
C GLU A 203 -4.94 -13.49 -10.89
N ARG A 204 -4.99 -12.58 -11.87
CA ARG A 204 -4.72 -12.90 -13.27
C ARG A 204 -3.34 -13.52 -13.48
N GLU A 205 -2.32 -12.96 -12.84
CA GLU A 205 -0.95 -13.46 -12.97
C GLU A 205 -0.75 -14.82 -12.28
N VAL A 206 -1.34 -15.02 -11.10
CA VAL A 206 -1.33 -16.32 -10.40
C VAL A 206 -2.04 -17.36 -11.25
N ARG A 207 -3.24 -17.05 -11.76
CA ARG A 207 -4.00 -17.93 -12.64
C ARG A 207 -3.19 -18.32 -13.87
N ARG A 208 -2.60 -17.34 -14.57
CA ARG A 208 -1.73 -17.58 -15.74
C ARG A 208 -0.62 -18.58 -15.42
N ARG A 209 0.11 -18.38 -14.33
CA ARG A 209 1.21 -19.27 -13.91
C ARG A 209 0.73 -20.68 -13.57
N LEU A 210 -0.44 -20.82 -12.94
CA LEU A 210 -1.03 -22.12 -12.64
C LEU A 210 -1.49 -22.86 -13.89
N ILE A 211 -2.08 -22.17 -14.87
CA ILE A 211 -2.44 -22.75 -16.17
C ILE A 211 -1.18 -23.22 -16.91
N GLU A 212 -0.13 -22.40 -16.96
CA GLU A 212 1.16 -22.76 -17.59
C GLU A 212 1.83 -23.97 -16.92
N ALA A 213 1.63 -24.15 -15.62
CA ALA A 213 2.08 -25.31 -14.87
C ALA A 213 1.16 -26.54 -15.01
N GLY A 214 0.05 -26.44 -15.74
CA GLY A 214 -0.94 -27.52 -15.89
C GLY A 214 -1.71 -27.84 -14.61
N LEU A 215 -1.80 -26.87 -13.69
CA LEU A 215 -2.43 -27.01 -12.38
C LEU A 215 -3.85 -26.45 -12.32
N LEU A 216 -4.28 -25.76 -13.38
CA LEU A 216 -5.59 -25.14 -13.53
C LEU A 216 -5.99 -25.24 -15.01
N SER A 217 -7.28 -25.42 -15.28
CA SER A 217 -7.84 -25.57 -16.63
C SER A 217 -8.25 -24.25 -17.26
#